data_AF-A0A357L2Q7-F1
#
_entry.id   AF-A0A357L2Q7-F1
#
_cell.length_a   1.000
_cell.length_b   1.000
_cell.length_c   1.000
_cell.angle_alpha   90.00
_cell.angle_beta   90.00
_cell.angle_gamma   90.00
#
_symmetry.space_group_name_H-M   'P 1'
#
loop_
_entity.id
_entity.type
_entity.pdbx_description
1 polymer ?
#
loop_
_entity_poly.entity_id
_entity_poly.type
_entity_poly.pdbx_seq_one_letter_code
_entity_poly.pdbx_strand_id
1 'polypeptide(L)'
;VRVNRVPLSELFERAKAIPEPRAAQVKQRAREALAGLDAVDQAQLDRSLRVFCALDDISRDTGAKGLAVRCWPETFTEYGCAACGPMAMMNEMRVPSACEADVYGSFTALMLQELADEPAWMADLVDV
;
A
#
# COMPACT_ATOMS: atom_id res chain seq x y z
N VAL A 1 -13.97 -5.43 -16.01
CA VAL A 1 -12.85 -5.44 -15.03
C VAL A 1 -11.74 -6.34 -15.56
N ARG A 2 -10.48 -5.92 -15.52
CA ARG A 2 -9.31 -6.74 -15.86
C ARG A 2 -8.45 -6.88 -14.61
N VAL A 3 -7.98 -8.08 -14.31
CA VAL A 3 -7.10 -8.36 -13.16
C VAL A 3 -5.76 -8.82 -13.70
N ASN A 4 -4.71 -8.05 -13.39
CA ASN A 4 -3.33 -8.42 -13.68
C ASN A 4 -2.68 -8.96 -12.40
N ARG A 5 -1.75 -9.90 -12.54
CA ARG A 5 -1.03 -10.48 -11.39
C ARG A 5 0.41 -10.01 -11.41
N VAL A 6 0.88 -9.50 -10.27
CA VAL A 6 2.28 -9.15 -10.03
C VAL A 6 2.78 -10.08 -8.92
N PRO A 7 3.88 -10.83 -9.13
CA PRO A 7 4.46 -11.64 -8.08
C PRO A 7 4.89 -10.78 -6.88
N LEU A 8 4.68 -11.28 -5.66
CA LEU A 8 5.05 -10.54 -4.46
C LEU A 8 6.57 -10.29 -4.36
N SER A 9 7.37 -11.23 -4.88
CA SER A 9 8.82 -11.05 -5.04
C SER A 9 9.17 -9.85 -5.90
N GLU A 10 8.41 -9.56 -6.96
CA GLU A 10 8.63 -8.38 -7.79
C GLU A 10 8.38 -7.08 -7.01
N LEU A 11 7.32 -7.03 -6.19
CA LEU A 11 7.08 -5.90 -5.29
C LEU A 11 8.29 -5.68 -4.36
N PHE A 12 8.81 -6.75 -3.76
CA PHE A 12 9.94 -6.66 -2.85
C PHE A 12 11.22 -6.23 -3.55
N GLU A 13 11.52 -6.74 -4.74
CA GLU A 13 12.69 -6.31 -5.51
C GLU A 13 12.59 -4.84 -5.93
N ARG A 14 11.41 -4.40 -6.39
CA ARG A 14 11.15 -2.97 -6.68
C ARG A 14 11.35 -2.11 -5.43
N ALA A 15 10.81 -2.53 -4.29
CA ALA A 15 10.95 -1.81 -3.03
C ALA A 15 12.42 -1.72 -2.55
N LYS A 16 13.21 -2.80 -2.68
CA LYS A 16 14.66 -2.77 -2.41
C LYS A 16 15.39 -1.79 -3.33
N ALA A 17 14.98 -1.71 -4.59
CA ALA A 17 15.59 -0.85 -5.60
C ALA A 17 15.22 0.64 -5.48
N ILE A 18 14.26 1.02 -4.62
CA ILE A 18 13.89 2.42 -4.42
C ILE A 18 15.09 3.26 -3.97
N PRO A 19 15.41 4.39 -4.61
CA PRO A 19 16.49 5.26 -4.14
C PRO A 19 16.17 5.88 -2.77
N GLU A 20 17.20 6.01 -1.93
CA GLU A 20 17.09 6.67 -0.60
C GLU A 20 16.47 8.07 -0.68
N PRO A 21 16.83 8.95 -1.64
CA PRO A 21 16.19 10.26 -1.76
C PRO A 21 14.67 10.21 -1.98
N ARG A 22 14.17 9.19 -2.69
CA ARG A 22 12.73 9.03 -2.93
C ARG A 22 12.01 8.56 -1.66
N ALA A 23 12.59 7.58 -0.95
CA ALA A 23 12.04 7.13 0.33
C ALA A 23 12.04 8.27 1.38
N ALA A 24 13.10 9.10 1.40
CA ALA A 24 13.20 10.26 2.29
C ALA A 24 12.13 11.32 2.01
N GLN A 25 11.78 11.59 0.74
CA GLN A 25 10.68 12.50 0.40
C GLN A 25 9.33 12.00 0.92
N VAL A 26 9.05 10.70 0.79
CA VAL A 26 7.84 10.08 1.33
C VAL A 26 7.84 10.15 2.86
N LYS A 27 8.99 9.91 3.50
CA LYS A 27 9.15 10.05 4.96
C LYS A 27 8.86 11.47 5.44
N GLN A 28 9.32 12.48 4.72
CA GLN A 28 9.08 13.88 5.05
C GLN A 28 7.58 14.21 4.99
N ARG A 29 6.89 13.79 3.92
CA ARG A 29 5.43 13.93 3.81
C ARG A 29 4.69 13.21 4.95
N ALA A 30 5.13 12.00 5.30
CA ALA A 30 4.54 11.26 6.41
C ALA A 30 4.72 12.00 7.75
N ARG A 31 5.87 12.63 7.99
CA ARG A 31 6.13 13.45 9.20
C ARG A 31 5.24 14.68 9.32
N GLU A 32 4.81 15.23 8.19
CA GLU A 32 3.88 16.37 8.17
C GLU A 32 2.45 15.96 8.52
N ALA A 33 2.07 14.70 8.25
CA ALA A 33 0.73 14.18 8.46
C ALA A 33 0.56 13.35 9.74
N LEU A 34 1.63 12.73 10.25
CA LEU A 34 1.57 11.73 11.32
C LEU A 34 2.48 12.07 12.49
N ALA A 35 1.96 11.90 13.71
CA ALA A 35 2.75 11.97 14.93
C ALA A 35 3.39 10.60 15.28
N GLY A 36 4.49 10.62 16.04
CA GLY A 36 5.11 9.41 16.60
C GLY A 36 6.00 8.60 15.65
N LEU A 37 6.26 9.09 14.44
CA LEU A 37 7.12 8.39 13.46
C LEU A 37 8.56 8.15 13.94
N ASP A 38 9.09 8.99 14.81
CA ASP A 38 10.44 8.78 15.36
C ASP A 38 10.47 7.74 16.50
N ALA A 39 9.30 7.34 17.02
CA ALA A 39 9.18 6.34 18.09
C ALA A 39 9.06 4.89 17.58
N VAL A 40 8.86 4.69 16.26
CA VAL A 40 8.83 3.36 15.65
C VAL A 40 10.22 2.91 15.19
N ASP A 41 10.38 1.63 14.89
CA ASP A 41 11.61 1.09 14.29
C ASP A 41 11.86 1.78 12.94
N GLN A 42 12.98 2.52 12.86
CA GLN A 42 13.30 3.36 11.71
C GLN A 42 13.67 2.55 10.46
N ALA A 43 14.22 1.34 10.63
CA ALA A 43 14.56 0.46 9.52
C ALA A 43 13.29 -0.19 8.93
N GLN A 44 12.36 -0.60 9.78
CA GLN A 44 11.05 -1.10 9.34
C GLN A 44 10.22 0.02 8.70
N LEU A 45 10.26 1.24 9.26
CA LEU A 45 9.60 2.40 8.66
C LEU A 45 10.15 2.70 7.26
N ASP A 46 11.47 2.78 7.08
CA ASP A 46 12.08 3.01 5.76
C ASP A 46 11.63 1.94 4.75
N ARG A 47 11.66 0.66 5.14
CA ARG A 47 11.14 -0.45 4.32
C ARG A 47 9.66 -0.27 3.97
N SER A 48 8.79 0.09 4.92
CA SER A 48 7.39 0.37 4.61
C SER A 48 7.24 1.48 3.57
N LEU A 49 7.95 2.61 3.74
CA LEU A 49 7.86 3.73 2.79
C LEU A 49 8.40 3.36 1.39
N ARG A 50 9.34 2.44 1.29
CA ARG A 50 9.78 1.85 0.02
C ARG A 50 8.73 0.95 -0.61
N VAL A 51 7.99 0.18 0.19
CA VAL A 51 6.83 -0.59 -0.28
C VAL A 51 5.77 0.34 -0.85
N PHE A 52 5.50 1.48 -0.22
CA PHE A 52 4.59 2.50 -0.76
C PHE A 52 5.05 2.97 -2.15
N CYS A 53 6.32 3.36 -2.31
CA CYS A 53 6.87 3.76 -3.60
C CYS A 53 6.72 2.67 -4.67
N ALA A 54 6.97 1.41 -4.31
CA ALA A 54 6.88 0.29 -5.23
C ALA A 54 5.42 -0.04 -5.63
N LEU A 55 4.46 0.09 -4.71
CA LEU A 55 3.03 -0.04 -5.01
C LEU A 55 2.56 1.08 -5.96
N ASP A 56 3.00 2.32 -5.71
CA ASP A 56 2.74 3.48 -6.58
C ASP A 56 3.32 3.25 -7.99
N ASP A 57 4.56 2.77 -8.10
CA ASP A 57 5.17 2.42 -9.40
C ASP A 57 4.38 1.33 -10.13
N ILE A 58 4.04 0.24 -9.44
CA ILE A 58 3.25 -0.85 -10.03
C ILE A 58 1.89 -0.33 -10.51
N SER A 59 1.22 0.51 -9.72
CA SER A 59 -0.07 1.10 -10.08
C SER A 59 0.05 1.94 -11.35
N ARG A 60 1.11 2.77 -11.45
CA ARG A 60 1.35 3.62 -12.62
C ARG A 60 1.71 2.81 -13.86
N ASP A 61 2.67 1.90 -13.74
CA ASP A 61 3.18 1.08 -14.84
C ASP A 61 2.09 0.20 -15.46
N THR A 62 1.22 -0.36 -14.63
CA THR A 62 0.15 -1.26 -15.08
C THR A 62 -1.16 -0.53 -15.42
N GLY A 63 -1.27 0.75 -15.05
CA GLY A 63 -2.51 1.51 -15.11
C GLY A 63 -3.58 1.04 -14.13
N ALA A 64 -3.21 0.28 -13.09
CA ALA A 64 -4.15 -0.22 -12.09
C ALA A 64 -4.84 0.94 -11.35
N LYS A 65 -6.13 0.77 -11.09
CA LYS A 65 -6.99 1.71 -10.33
C LYS A 65 -7.33 1.20 -8.93
N GLY A 66 -6.90 -0.01 -8.61
CA GLY A 66 -7.04 -0.64 -7.31
C GLY A 66 -6.03 -1.78 -7.23
N LEU A 67 -5.62 -2.11 -6.00
CA LEU A 67 -4.68 -3.16 -5.69
C LEU A 67 -5.31 -4.15 -4.72
N ALA A 68 -4.99 -5.42 -4.89
CA ALA A 68 -5.32 -6.48 -3.96
C ALA A 68 -4.00 -7.12 -3.54
N VAL A 69 -3.57 -6.84 -2.32
CA VAL A 69 -2.21 -7.10 -1.87
C VAL A 69 -2.21 -8.31 -0.95
N ARG A 70 -1.40 -9.32 -1.28
CA ARG A 70 -1.03 -10.37 -0.32
C ARG A 70 -0.04 -9.78 0.69
N CYS A 71 -0.57 -9.04 1.66
CA CYS A 71 0.19 -8.25 2.63
C CYS A 71 0.73 -9.06 3.82
N TRP A 72 0.23 -10.28 4.01
CA TRP A 72 0.60 -11.16 5.12
C TRP A 72 0.76 -12.61 4.65
N PRO A 73 1.70 -13.38 5.22
CA PRO A 73 2.73 -12.97 6.20
C PRO A 73 4.01 -12.39 5.58
N GLU A 74 4.20 -12.51 4.27
CA GLU A 74 5.51 -12.39 3.63
C GLU A 74 6.11 -10.98 3.71
N THR A 75 5.29 -9.93 3.80
CA THR A 75 5.83 -8.57 4.01
C THR A 75 6.59 -8.45 5.33
N PHE A 76 6.17 -9.20 6.37
CA PHE A 76 6.88 -9.26 7.64
C PHE A 76 8.04 -10.25 7.61
N THR A 77 7.81 -11.47 7.11
CA THR A 77 8.79 -12.55 7.23
C THR A 77 9.90 -12.50 6.19
N GLU A 78 9.63 -11.97 4.99
CA GLU A 78 10.59 -11.94 3.87
C GLU A 78 11.14 -10.53 3.62
N TYR A 79 10.29 -9.50 3.74
CA TYR A 79 10.70 -8.11 3.49
C TYR A 79 11.06 -7.35 4.79
N GLY A 80 10.38 -7.64 5.90
CA GLY A 80 10.71 -7.08 7.21
C GLY A 80 10.04 -5.74 7.52
N CYS A 81 8.80 -5.54 7.07
CA CYS A 81 7.99 -4.36 7.43
C CYS A 81 6.48 -4.64 7.41
N ALA A 82 5.68 -3.66 7.81
CA ALA A 82 4.22 -3.72 7.71
C ALA A 82 3.73 -3.05 6.42
N ALA A 83 2.80 -3.68 5.69
CA ALA A 83 2.18 -3.13 4.48
C ALA A 83 0.99 -2.20 4.75
N CYS A 84 0.41 -2.20 5.96
CA CYS A 84 -0.82 -1.46 6.26
C CYS A 84 -0.68 0.06 6.04
N GLY A 85 0.40 0.67 6.51
CA GLY A 85 0.68 2.10 6.28
C GLY A 85 0.80 2.43 4.79
N PRO A 86 1.66 1.73 4.04
CA PRO A 86 1.75 1.89 2.58
C PRO A 86 0.42 1.76 1.85
N MET A 87 -0.40 0.77 2.21
CA MET A 87 -1.72 0.58 1.60
C MET A 87 -2.71 1.68 1.97
N ALA A 88 -2.67 2.18 3.21
CA ALA A 88 -3.47 3.34 3.61
C ALA A 88 -3.09 4.58 2.80
N MET A 89 -1.80 4.81 2.56
CA MET A 89 -1.33 5.91 1.72
C MET A 89 -1.75 5.76 0.25
N MET A 90 -1.83 4.54 -0.28
CA MET A 90 -2.43 4.30 -1.60
C MET A 90 -3.93 4.63 -1.63
N ASN A 91 -4.67 4.28 -0.56
CA ASN A 91 -6.08 4.63 -0.41
C ASN A 91 -6.28 6.15 -0.40
N GLU A 92 -5.43 6.91 0.30
CA GLU A 92 -5.46 8.39 0.28
C GLU A 92 -5.23 8.96 -1.14
N MET A 93 -4.43 8.28 -1.96
CA MET A 93 -4.23 8.62 -3.38
C MET A 93 -5.34 8.09 -4.30
N ARG A 94 -6.48 7.66 -3.74
CA ARG A 94 -7.63 7.12 -4.47
C ARG A 94 -7.32 5.84 -5.26
N VAL A 95 -6.34 5.06 -4.79
CA VAL A 95 -6.03 3.71 -5.30
C VAL A 95 -6.34 2.68 -4.20
N PRO A 96 -7.59 2.20 -4.10
CA PRO A 96 -8.00 1.26 -3.08
C PRO A 96 -7.14 -0.01 -3.07
N SER A 97 -6.53 -0.28 -1.94
CA SER A 97 -5.57 -1.37 -1.70
C SER A 97 -6.15 -2.31 -0.65
N ALA A 98 -6.74 -3.41 -1.09
CA ALA A 98 -7.34 -4.43 -0.22
C ALA A 98 -6.29 -5.40 0.31
N CYS A 99 -6.50 -5.86 1.55
CA CYS A 99 -5.67 -6.88 2.18
C CYS A 99 -5.93 -8.29 1.64
N GLU A 100 -5.09 -9.26 2.02
CA GLU A 100 -5.20 -10.71 1.70
C GLU A 100 -5.47 -11.06 0.22
N ALA A 101 -5.03 -10.20 -0.71
CA ALA A 101 -5.34 -10.30 -2.13
C ALA A 101 -6.85 -10.34 -2.46
N ASP A 102 -7.68 -9.65 -1.68
CA ASP A 102 -9.12 -9.50 -1.93
C ASP A 102 -9.41 -8.56 -3.12
N VAL A 103 -9.49 -9.15 -4.32
CA VAL A 103 -9.83 -8.45 -5.55
C VAL A 103 -11.23 -7.85 -5.51
N TYR A 104 -12.19 -8.50 -4.87
CA TYR A 104 -13.57 -8.04 -4.84
C TYR A 104 -13.75 -6.89 -3.86
N GLY A 105 -13.09 -6.93 -2.71
CA GLY A 105 -12.99 -5.80 -1.79
C GLY A 105 -12.40 -4.58 -2.47
N SER A 106 -11.24 -4.72 -3.13
CA SER A 106 -10.59 -3.61 -3.85
C SER A 106 -11.50 -3.03 -4.95
N PHE A 107 -12.16 -3.90 -5.73
CA PHE A 107 -13.09 -3.47 -6.77
C PHE A 107 -14.32 -2.76 -6.21
N THR A 108 -14.88 -3.25 -5.11
CA THR A 108 -16.03 -2.63 -4.43
C THR A 108 -15.65 -1.26 -3.89
N ALA A 109 -14.49 -1.14 -3.22
CA ALA A 109 -13.97 0.13 -2.75
C ALA A 109 -13.77 1.14 -3.89
N LEU A 110 -13.27 0.70 -5.04
CA LEU A 110 -13.15 1.54 -6.23
C LEU A 110 -14.52 2.04 -6.72
N MET A 111 -15.50 1.15 -6.84
CA MET A 111 -16.85 1.53 -7.25
C MET A 111 -17.47 2.56 -6.29
N LEU A 112 -17.36 2.32 -4.98
CA LEU A 112 -17.89 3.23 -3.96
C LEU A 112 -17.19 4.59 -4.02
N GLN A 113 -15.87 4.60 -4.18
CA GLN A 113 -15.09 5.82 -4.31
C GLN A 113 -15.50 6.66 -5.53
N GLU A 114 -15.73 6.02 -6.68
CA GLU A 114 -16.20 6.71 -7.89
C GLU A 114 -17.64 7.23 -7.75
N LEU A 115 -18.50 6.50 -7.03
CA LEU A 115 -19.89 6.91 -6.81
C LEU A 115 -20.02 8.07 -5.81
N ALA A 116 -19.20 8.06 -4.77
CA ALA A 116 -19.27 9.03 -3.68
C ALA A 116 -18.31 10.22 -3.84
N ASP A 117 -17.36 10.15 -4.78
CA ASP A 117 -16.27 11.11 -4.96
C ASP A 117 -15.42 11.32 -3.67
N GLU A 118 -15.32 10.27 -2.83
CA GLU A 118 -14.59 10.24 -1.57
C GLU A 118 -13.98 8.85 -1.30
N PRO A 119 -12.92 8.72 -0.48
CA PRO A 119 -12.33 7.42 -0.18
C PRO A 119 -13.32 6.45 0.49
N ALA A 120 -13.32 5.19 0.06
CA ALA A 120 -14.11 4.14 0.71
C ALA A 120 -13.32 3.47 1.84
N TRP A 121 -13.96 3.28 2.99
CA TRP A 121 -13.41 2.50 4.10
C TRP A 121 -13.74 1.01 3.94
N MET A 122 -12.74 0.16 4.22
CA MET A 122 -12.86 -1.29 4.17
C MET A 122 -12.52 -1.86 5.54
N ALA A 123 -13.36 -2.78 6.01
CA ALA A 123 -13.16 -3.50 7.26
C ALA A 123 -13.84 -4.86 7.19
N ASP A 124 -13.29 -5.80 7.94
CA ASP A 124 -13.94 -7.07 8.21
C ASP A 124 -14.92 -6.92 9.37
N LEU A 125 -16.15 -7.40 9.17
CA LEU A 125 -17.12 -7.55 10.24
C LEU A 125 -16.93 -8.93 10.87
N VAL A 126 -16.37 -8.96 12.09
CA VAL A 126 -16.14 -10.20 12.85
C VAL A 126 -17.38 -10.58 13.67
N ASP A 127 -18.08 -9.58 14.20
CA ASP A 127 -19.32 -9.71 14.98
C ASP A 127 -20.16 -8.43 14.82
N VAL A 128 -21.49 -8.53 14.93
CA VAL A 128 -22.45 -7.42 14.76
C VAL A 128 -23.60 -7.53 15.75
#